data_AF-A0A804QV20-F1
#
_entry.id   AF-A0A804QV20-F1
#
_cell.length_a   1.000
_cell.length_b   1.000
_cell.length_c   1.000
_cell.angle_alpha   90.00
_cell.angle_beta   90.00
_cell.angle_gamma   90.00
#
_symmetry.space_group_name_H-M   'P 1'
#
loop_
_entity.id
_entity.type
_entity.pdbx_description
1 polymer ?
#
loop_
_entity_poly.entity_id
_entity_poly.type
_entity_poly.pdbx_seq_one_letter_code
_entity_poly.pdbx_strand_id
1 'polypeptide(L)'
;MRCIQRLDQPIILTGFSALNKLLGREVYSSHMQLGGPKIMATNGVVHQTVSDDLEGVSAILKWLSYVPPYVGGPLPIMKPLDPPERPVTYLPENACDALAAICGIQDGEGRWLGGMFDRESFVETLEGWAKTVITGRAKLGGIPVGVIAVETQTVMQVIPA
;
A
#
# COMPACT_ATOMS: atom_id res chain seq x y z
N MET A 1 2.15 5.71 13.82
CA MET A 1 0.93 6.27 13.21
C MET A 1 0.71 5.58 11.88
N ARG A 2 -0.54 5.33 11.46
CA ARG A 2 -0.89 4.72 10.16
C ARG A 2 -1.87 5.69 9.49
N CYS A 3 -1.66 6.02 8.22
CA CYS A 3 -2.39 7.11 7.56
C CYS A 3 -2.94 6.66 6.21
N ILE A 4 -4.23 6.92 6.01
CA ILE A 4 -4.93 6.75 4.73
C ILE A 4 -5.41 8.14 4.31
N GLN A 5 -5.11 8.53 3.06
CA GLN A 5 -5.43 9.87 2.54
C GLN A 5 -6.40 9.77 1.36
N ARG A 6 -7.46 10.59 1.39
CA ARG A 6 -8.36 10.75 0.25
C ARG A 6 -7.69 11.58 -0.86
N LEU A 7 -7.90 11.22 -2.12
CA LEU A 7 -7.14 11.79 -3.25
C LEU A 7 -7.26 13.31 -3.42
N ASP A 8 -8.33 13.92 -2.92
CA ASP A 8 -8.67 15.33 -2.99
C ASP A 8 -8.50 16.08 -1.65
N GLN A 9 -7.92 15.44 -0.62
CA GLN A 9 -7.75 16.04 0.71
C GLN A 9 -6.27 16.29 1.04
N PRO A 10 -5.85 17.54 1.34
CA PRO A 10 -4.47 17.86 1.67
C PRO A 10 -4.17 17.65 3.17
N ILE A 11 -2.94 17.22 3.48
CA ILE A 11 -2.38 17.21 4.85
C ILE A 11 -1.33 18.32 4.92
N ILE A 12 -1.57 19.38 5.70
CA ILE A 12 -0.70 20.57 5.73
C ILE A 12 -0.51 21.11 7.15
N LEU A 13 0.61 21.82 7.36
CA LEU A 13 0.84 22.62 8.57
C LEU A 13 0.32 24.05 8.40
N THR A 14 0.54 24.64 7.21
CA THR A 14 0.22 26.03 6.90
C THR A 14 -0.42 26.12 5.51
N GLY A 15 -1.47 26.92 5.37
CA GLY A 15 -2.17 27.15 4.10
C GLY A 15 -1.32 27.86 3.05
N PHE A 16 -1.57 27.57 1.77
CA PHE A 16 -0.77 28.12 0.66
C PHE A 16 -0.87 29.65 0.57
N SER A 17 -2.03 30.22 0.90
CA SER A 17 -2.26 31.67 0.92
C SER A 17 -1.41 32.37 1.98
N ALA A 18 -1.24 31.75 3.16
CA ALA A 18 -0.38 32.25 4.21
C ALA A 18 1.10 32.21 3.80
N LEU A 19 1.53 31.14 3.12
CA LEU A 19 2.89 31.02 2.58
C LEU A 19 3.16 32.07 1.48
N ASN A 20 2.24 32.25 0.54
CA ASN A 20 2.37 33.27 -0.50
C ASN A 20 2.46 34.69 0.09
N LYS A 21 1.64 34.98 1.12
CA LYS A 21 1.69 36.27 1.83
C LYS A 21 3.02 36.47 2.55
N LEU A 22 3.56 35.42 3.17
CA LEU A 22 4.88 35.45 3.82
C LEU A 22 6.01 35.68 2.82
N LEU A 23 5.94 35.03 1.65
CA LEU A 23 6.96 35.09 0.60
C LEU A 23 6.85 36.34 -0.28
N GLY A 24 5.75 37.10 -0.18
CA GLY A 24 5.50 38.30 -0.97
C GLY A 24 5.22 38.04 -2.45
N ARG A 25 4.95 36.78 -2.85
CA ARG A 25 4.64 36.39 -4.22
C ARG A 25 3.80 35.11 -4.27
N GLU A 26 3.07 34.90 -5.35
CA GLU A 26 2.27 33.70 -5.58
C GLU A 26 3.16 32.52 -6.03
N VAL A 27 3.67 31.76 -5.06
CA VAL A 27 4.50 30.57 -5.34
C VAL A 27 3.62 29.33 -5.52
N TYR A 28 2.63 29.17 -4.65
CA TYR A 28 1.75 28.00 -4.63
C TYR A 28 0.34 28.40 -5.08
N SER A 29 -0.32 27.50 -5.82
CA SER A 29 -1.69 27.70 -6.31
C SER A 29 -2.73 26.87 -5.54
N SER A 30 -2.31 25.87 -4.78
CA SER A 30 -3.24 24.96 -4.09
C SER A 30 -2.59 24.31 -2.87
N HIS A 31 -3.41 24.00 -1.86
CA HIS A 31 -3.03 23.13 -0.75
C HIS A 31 -2.56 21.74 -1.21
N MET A 32 -3.06 21.26 -2.35
CA MET A 32 -2.67 19.96 -2.92
C MET A 32 -1.19 19.94 -3.37
N GLN A 33 -0.62 21.10 -3.73
CA GLN A 33 0.82 21.18 -4.03
C GLN A 33 1.70 21.04 -2.78
N LEU A 34 1.14 21.31 -1.60
CA LEU A 34 1.88 21.25 -0.33
C LEU A 34 1.65 19.93 0.41
N GLY A 35 0.43 19.40 0.32
CA GLY A 35 -0.03 18.30 1.17
C GLY A 35 -0.86 17.25 0.48
N GLY A 36 -1.01 17.31 -0.85
CA GLY A 36 -1.75 16.30 -1.59
C GLY A 36 -1.02 14.95 -1.65
N PRO A 37 -1.67 13.90 -2.18
CA PRO A 37 -1.07 12.57 -2.31
C PRO A 37 0.24 12.55 -3.09
N LYS A 38 0.41 13.44 -4.08
CA LYS A 38 1.67 13.57 -4.83
C LYS A 38 2.88 13.95 -3.95
N ILE A 39 2.63 14.52 -2.77
CA ILE A 39 3.63 14.85 -1.76
C ILE A 39 3.64 13.79 -0.64
N MET A 40 2.47 13.48 -0.09
CA MET A 40 2.36 12.69 1.14
C MET A 40 2.40 11.17 0.93
N ALA A 41 2.00 10.67 -0.24
CA ALA A 41 2.16 9.26 -0.60
C ALA A 41 3.57 8.96 -1.12
N THR A 42 4.30 9.97 -1.58
CA THR A 42 5.66 9.82 -2.15
C THR A 42 6.77 10.03 -1.11
N ASN A 43 6.42 10.41 0.12
CA ASN A 43 7.37 10.63 1.22
C ASN A 43 7.18 9.65 2.41
N GLY A 44 6.23 8.72 2.31
CA GLY A 44 5.96 7.70 3.32
C GLY A 44 5.09 8.13 4.51
N VAL A 45 4.60 9.38 4.54
CA VAL A 45 3.62 9.82 5.56
C VAL A 45 2.31 9.04 5.39
N VAL A 46 1.84 8.93 4.15
CA VAL A 46 0.61 8.22 3.78
C VAL A 46 0.94 6.80 3.35
N HIS A 47 0.25 5.84 3.96
CA HIS A 47 0.43 4.42 3.67
C HIS A 47 -0.48 3.94 2.55
N GLN A 48 -1.65 4.55 2.36
CA GLN A 48 -2.58 4.21 1.30
C GLN A 48 -3.39 5.44 0.88
N THR A 49 -3.71 5.53 -0.41
CA THR A 49 -4.61 6.56 -0.95
C THR A 49 -5.94 5.95 -1.36
N VAL A 50 -7.03 6.69 -1.19
CA VAL A 50 -8.41 6.25 -1.50
C VAL A 50 -9.18 7.33 -2.25
N SER A 51 -10.17 6.92 -3.03
CA SER A 51 -10.98 7.83 -3.85
C SER A 51 -12.03 8.59 -3.03
N ASP A 52 -12.66 7.93 -2.07
CA ASP A 52 -13.73 8.49 -1.24
C ASP A 52 -13.65 8.05 0.23
N ASP A 53 -14.54 8.61 1.06
CA ASP A 53 -14.58 8.32 2.50
C ASP A 53 -15.00 6.87 2.80
N LEU A 54 -15.85 6.28 1.96
CA LEU A 54 -16.32 4.90 2.15
C LEU A 54 -15.19 3.90 1.90
N GLU A 55 -14.43 4.10 0.83
CA GLU A 55 -13.22 3.34 0.54
C GLU A 55 -12.17 3.54 1.64
N GLY A 56 -12.05 4.75 2.18
CA GLY A 56 -11.23 5.05 3.35
C GLY A 56 -11.59 4.21 4.57
N VAL A 57 -12.87 4.15 4.93
CA VAL A 57 -13.36 3.32 6.05
C VAL A 57 -13.16 1.84 5.76
N SER A 58 -13.44 1.39 4.53
CA SER A 58 -13.21 0.01 4.10
C SER A 58 -11.74 -0.39 4.27
N ALA A 59 -10.80 0.46 3.86
CA ALA A 59 -9.37 0.25 4.00
C ALA A 59 -8.94 0.21 5.49
N ILE A 60 -9.52 1.05 6.36
CA ILE A 60 -9.30 0.98 7.82
C ILE A 60 -9.73 -0.39 8.36
N LEU A 61 -10.94 -0.85 8.03
CA LEU A 61 -11.46 -2.14 8.51
C LEU A 61 -10.64 -3.31 7.96
N LYS A 62 -10.26 -3.27 6.67
CA LYS A 62 -9.38 -4.26 6.05
C LYS A 62 -8.04 -4.30 6.79
N TRP A 63 -7.44 -3.15 7.11
CA TRP A 63 -6.20 -3.11 7.89
C TRP A 63 -6.38 -3.74 9.27
N LEU A 64 -7.41 -3.35 10.02
CA LEU A 64 -7.70 -3.88 11.35
C LEU A 64 -7.95 -5.39 11.35
N SER A 65 -8.40 -5.98 10.23
CA SER A 65 -8.55 -7.43 10.09
C SER A 65 -7.25 -8.24 10.21
N TYR A 66 -6.08 -7.57 10.22
CA TYR A 66 -4.76 -8.19 10.44
C TYR A 66 -4.16 -7.86 11.82
N VAL A 67 -4.91 -7.20 12.71
CA VAL A 67 -4.40 -6.67 13.98
C VAL A 67 -5.16 -7.30 15.15
N PRO A 68 -4.48 -7.72 16.24
CA PRO A 68 -5.14 -8.13 17.47
C PRO A 68 -6.11 -7.07 18.01
N PRO A 69 -7.21 -7.47 18.67
CA PRO A 69 -8.20 -6.53 19.20
C PRO A 69 -7.67 -5.65 20.35
N TYR A 70 -6.60 -6.08 21.03
CA TYR A 70 -5.93 -5.34 22.09
C TYR A 70 -4.46 -5.76 22.22
N VAL A 71 -3.66 -5.00 22.99
CA VAL A 71 -2.23 -5.29 23.22
C VAL A 71 -2.07 -6.64 23.92
N GLY A 72 -1.32 -7.56 23.31
CA GLY A 72 -1.14 -8.92 23.83
C GLY A 72 -2.30 -9.87 23.53
N GLY A 73 -3.33 -9.43 22.81
CA GLY A 73 -4.42 -10.28 22.35
C GLY A 73 -4.00 -11.26 21.24
N PRO A 74 -4.85 -12.26 20.96
CA PRO A 74 -4.57 -13.23 19.90
C PRO A 74 -4.57 -12.57 18.51
N LEU A 75 -3.77 -13.14 17.59
CA LEU A 75 -3.84 -12.76 16.18
C LEU A 75 -5.24 -13.14 15.62
N PRO A 76 -5.85 -12.31 14.76
CA PRO A 76 -7.12 -12.61 14.12
C PRO A 76 -6.94 -13.66 13.01
N ILE A 77 -6.64 -14.90 13.40
CA ILE A 77 -6.50 -16.04 12.48
C ILE A 77 -7.90 -16.41 11.98
N MET A 78 -8.05 -16.50 10.66
CA MET A 78 -9.29 -16.89 10.01
C MET A 78 -9.10 -18.22 9.27
N LYS A 79 -10.17 -19.00 9.09
CA LYS A 79 -10.11 -20.16 8.20
C LYS A 79 -9.79 -19.65 6.78
N PRO A 80 -8.70 -20.09 6.14
CA PRO A 80 -8.36 -19.59 4.82
C PRO A 80 -9.33 -20.17 3.78
N LEU A 81 -9.68 -19.34 2.79
CA LEU A 81 -10.37 -19.81 1.58
C LEU A 81 -9.40 -20.47 0.61
N ASP A 82 -8.12 -20.09 0.70
CA ASP A 82 -7.01 -20.62 -0.07
C ASP A 82 -6.27 -21.70 0.75
N PRO A 83 -6.32 -23.00 0.37
CA PRO A 83 -5.73 -24.07 1.17
C PRO A 83 -4.20 -23.91 1.31
N PRO A 84 -3.64 -23.95 2.53
CA PRO A 84 -2.19 -23.78 2.72
C PRO A 84 -1.37 -24.93 2.11
N GLU A 85 -1.97 -26.09 1.84
CA GLU A 85 -1.32 -27.24 1.22
C GLU A 85 -1.18 -27.11 -0.31
N ARG A 86 -1.77 -26.08 -0.93
CA ARG A 86 -1.64 -25.89 -2.38
C ARG A 86 -0.18 -25.60 -2.76
N PRO A 87 0.27 -25.99 -3.96
CA PRO A 87 1.57 -25.54 -4.46
C PRO A 87 1.54 -24.04 -4.80
N VAL A 88 2.71 -23.41 -4.73
CA VAL A 88 2.98 -22.12 -5.38
C VAL A 88 3.17 -22.40 -6.87
N THR A 89 2.32 -21.83 -7.73
CA THR A 89 2.37 -22.06 -9.18
C THR A 89 2.94 -20.88 -9.95
N TYR A 90 3.12 -19.71 -9.32
CA TYR A 90 3.95 -18.65 -9.88
C TYR A 90 5.44 -19.03 -9.75
N LEU A 91 6.06 -19.34 -10.88
CA LEU A 91 7.47 -19.73 -10.99
C LEU A 91 8.11 -18.95 -12.15
N PRO A 92 8.70 -17.78 -11.89
CA PRO A 92 9.32 -16.97 -12.94
C PRO A 92 10.61 -17.61 -13.43
N GLU A 93 10.81 -17.66 -14.75
CA GLU A 93 12.03 -18.21 -15.35
C GLU A 93 13.23 -17.24 -15.30
N ASN A 94 12.97 -15.94 -15.50
CA ASN A 94 14.02 -14.93 -15.66
C ASN A 94 13.89 -13.79 -14.64
N ALA A 95 12.86 -12.96 -14.81
CA ALA A 95 12.58 -11.82 -13.94
C ALA A 95 11.44 -12.16 -12.99
N CYS A 96 11.70 -12.01 -11.69
CA CYS A 96 10.72 -12.23 -10.64
C CYS A 96 9.99 -10.91 -10.35
N ASP A 97 8.68 -10.89 -10.60
CA ASP A 97 7.80 -9.85 -10.09
C ASP A 97 7.49 -10.19 -8.62
N ALA A 98 7.92 -9.28 -7.73
CA ALA A 98 7.78 -9.48 -6.30
C ALA A 98 6.31 -9.51 -5.85
N LEU A 99 5.42 -8.72 -6.48
CA LEU A 99 3.98 -8.78 -6.20
C LEU A 99 3.41 -10.11 -6.64
N ALA A 100 3.73 -10.57 -7.84
CA ALA A 100 3.27 -11.86 -8.34
C ALA A 100 3.75 -13.03 -7.45
N ALA A 101 4.97 -12.96 -6.92
CA ALA A 101 5.45 -13.93 -5.95
C ALA A 101 4.65 -13.93 -4.63
N ILE A 102 4.15 -12.76 -4.22
CA ILE A 102 3.35 -12.59 -3.00
C ILE A 102 1.91 -13.04 -3.21
N CYS A 103 1.19 -12.42 -4.15
CA CYS A 103 -0.27 -12.56 -4.32
C CYS A 103 -0.69 -13.46 -5.49
N GLY A 104 0.26 -13.92 -6.30
CA GLY A 104 -0.01 -14.61 -7.55
C GLY A 104 -0.38 -13.65 -8.68
N ILE A 105 -0.50 -14.19 -9.89
CA ILE A 105 -0.83 -13.43 -11.10
C ILE A 105 -1.75 -14.25 -12.00
N GLN A 106 -2.55 -13.61 -12.85
CA GLN A 106 -3.26 -14.32 -13.92
C GLN A 106 -2.34 -14.53 -15.12
N ASP A 107 -2.27 -15.76 -15.63
CA ASP A 107 -1.59 -16.04 -16.89
C ASP A 107 -2.39 -15.51 -18.10
N GLY A 108 -1.83 -15.62 -19.30
CA GLY A 108 -2.48 -15.18 -20.53
C GLY A 108 -3.78 -15.93 -20.88
N GLU A 109 -4.05 -17.05 -20.21
CA GLU A 109 -5.27 -17.86 -20.36
C GLU A 109 -6.29 -17.58 -19.24
N GLY A 110 -5.99 -16.65 -18.33
CA GLY A 110 -6.83 -16.27 -17.20
C GLY A 110 -6.75 -17.23 -16.00
N ARG A 111 -5.85 -18.22 -16.04
CA ARG A 111 -5.60 -19.10 -14.89
C ARG A 111 -4.76 -18.36 -13.87
N TRP A 112 -5.15 -18.49 -12.61
CA TRP A 112 -4.39 -17.89 -11.51
C TRP A 112 -3.17 -18.75 -11.17
N LEU A 113 -1.99 -18.17 -11.35
CA LEU A 113 -0.71 -18.68 -10.88
C LEU A 113 -0.54 -18.21 -9.44
N GLY A 114 -0.81 -19.09 -8.47
CA GLY A 114 -0.83 -18.78 -7.05
C GLY A 114 0.56 -18.44 -6.51
N GLY A 115 0.64 -17.32 -5.80
CA GLY A 115 1.83 -16.88 -5.07
C GLY A 115 1.99 -17.58 -3.72
N MET A 116 2.89 -17.06 -2.89
CA MET A 116 3.24 -17.64 -1.58
C MET A 116 2.16 -17.43 -0.51
N PHE A 117 1.42 -16.32 -0.58
CA PHE A 117 0.39 -15.99 0.41
C PHE A 117 -1.01 -16.35 -0.07
N ASP A 118 -1.97 -16.35 0.86
CA ASP A 118 -3.37 -16.61 0.57
C ASP A 118 -3.88 -15.64 -0.50
N ARG A 119 -4.61 -16.17 -1.49
CA ARG A 119 -5.24 -15.38 -2.55
C ARG A 119 -6.03 -14.18 -1.99
N GLU A 120 -5.87 -13.01 -2.61
CA GLU A 120 -6.58 -11.75 -2.26
C GLU A 120 -6.38 -11.30 -0.79
N SER A 121 -5.34 -11.82 -0.12
CA SER A 121 -4.99 -11.43 1.24
C SER A 121 -3.95 -10.32 1.32
N PHE A 122 -3.17 -10.09 0.25
CA PHE A 122 -2.16 -9.05 0.26
C PHE A 122 -2.79 -7.65 0.20
N VAL A 123 -2.35 -6.77 1.09
CA VAL A 123 -2.67 -5.36 1.13
C VAL A 123 -1.37 -4.60 1.19
N GLU A 124 -0.99 -4.01 0.06
CA GLU A 124 0.21 -3.18 -0.03
C GLU A 124 0.02 -1.87 0.74
N THR A 125 1.09 -1.40 1.35
CA THR A 125 1.17 -0.11 2.01
C THR A 125 2.48 0.57 1.61
N LEU A 126 2.47 1.90 1.55
CA LEU A 126 3.62 2.72 1.16
C LEU A 126 4.04 2.54 -0.32
N GLU A 127 3.15 2.07 -1.19
CA GLU A 127 3.38 1.88 -2.64
C GLU A 127 3.97 3.12 -3.35
N GLY A 128 3.65 4.33 -2.86
CA GLY A 128 4.13 5.58 -3.42
C GLY A 128 5.58 5.95 -3.08
N TRP A 129 6.17 5.34 -2.04
CA TRP A 129 7.44 5.75 -1.43
C TRP A 129 8.45 4.60 -1.38
N ALA A 130 9.72 4.90 -1.68
CA ALA A 130 10.81 3.92 -1.62
C ALA A 130 10.50 2.59 -2.35
N LYS A 131 10.01 2.70 -3.59
CA LYS A 131 9.44 1.59 -4.40
C LYS A 131 10.42 0.46 -4.76
N THR A 132 11.68 0.53 -4.30
CA THR A 132 12.62 -0.60 -4.36
C THR A 132 12.27 -1.69 -3.35
N VAL A 133 11.37 -1.40 -2.40
CA VAL A 133 10.86 -2.35 -1.41
C VAL A 133 9.35 -2.30 -1.44
N ILE A 134 8.75 -3.48 -1.42
CA ILE A 134 7.31 -3.68 -1.30
C ILE A 134 7.01 -4.02 0.15
N THR A 135 6.08 -3.28 0.76
CA THR A 135 5.66 -3.53 2.14
C THR A 135 4.16 -3.70 2.22
N GLY A 136 3.70 -4.59 3.10
CA GLY A 136 2.27 -4.79 3.25
C GLY A 136 1.92 -5.82 4.29
N ARG A 137 0.68 -6.28 4.21
CA ARG A 137 0.10 -7.31 5.07
C ARG A 137 -0.49 -8.41 4.21
N ALA A 138 -0.30 -9.66 4.61
CA ALA A 138 -0.89 -10.82 3.95
C ALA A 138 -1.42 -11.81 4.97
N LYS A 139 -2.03 -12.89 4.49
CA LYS A 139 -2.31 -14.08 5.29
C LYS A 139 -1.55 -15.27 4.71
N LEU A 140 -1.04 -16.13 5.59
CA LEU A 140 -0.44 -17.42 5.23
C LEU A 140 -1.20 -18.52 5.99
N GLY A 141 -2.02 -19.29 5.28
CA GLY A 141 -2.93 -20.25 5.90
C GLY A 141 -3.89 -19.57 6.88
N GLY A 142 -4.32 -18.35 6.59
CA GLY A 142 -5.20 -17.55 7.45
C GLY A 142 -4.49 -16.78 8.57
N ILE A 143 -3.19 -16.99 8.78
CA ILE A 143 -2.40 -16.29 9.80
C ILE A 143 -1.96 -14.93 9.26
N PRO A 144 -2.35 -13.80 9.89
CA PRO A 144 -1.95 -12.48 9.42
C PRO A 144 -0.46 -12.22 9.68
N VAL A 145 0.25 -11.76 8.65
CA VAL A 145 1.69 -11.47 8.69
C VAL A 145 2.02 -10.13 8.03
N GLY A 146 3.11 -9.51 8.46
CA GLY A 146 3.75 -8.42 7.73
C GLY A 146 4.65 -8.97 6.62
N VAL A 147 4.62 -8.36 5.45
CA VAL A 147 5.41 -8.77 4.29
C VAL A 147 6.34 -7.65 3.89
N ILE A 148 7.60 -8.02 3.62
CA ILE A 148 8.61 -7.15 3.03
C ILE A 148 9.23 -7.95 1.88
N ALA A 149 9.22 -7.37 0.68
CA ALA A 149 9.87 -7.94 -0.49
C ALA A 149 10.68 -6.86 -1.22
N VAL A 150 11.63 -7.30 -2.05
CA VAL A 150 12.51 -6.41 -2.81
C VAL A 150 12.06 -6.38 -4.25
N GLU A 151 11.84 -5.20 -4.80
CA GLU A 151 11.60 -5.02 -6.23
C GLU A 151 12.91 -5.27 -6.99
N THR A 152 12.87 -6.14 -7.99
CA THR A 152 14.05 -6.52 -8.77
C THR A 152 14.22 -5.66 -10.02
N GLN A 153 13.16 -5.00 -10.46
CA GLN A 153 13.19 -4.08 -11.59
C GLN A 153 13.76 -2.71 -11.22
N THR A 154 14.39 -2.05 -12.19
CA THR A 154 14.86 -0.68 -12.02
C THR A 154 13.67 0.27 -11.84
N VAL A 155 13.64 0.96 -10.70
CA VAL A 155 12.61 1.94 -10.37
C VAL A 155 13.06 3.34 -10.78
N MET A 156 12.17 4.07 -11.47
CA MET A 156 12.34 5.49 -11.76
C MET A 156 11.66 6.35 -10.69
N GLN A 157 12.43 7.18 -9.99
CA GLN A 157 11.90 8.17 -9.05
C GLN A 157 11.97 9.57 -9.66
N VAL A 158 10.81 10.20 -9.80
CA VAL A 158 10.70 11.60 -10.26
C VAL A 158 10.64 12.51 -9.04
N ILE A 159 11.63 13.39 -8.90
CA ILE A 159 11.66 14.40 -7.84
C ILE A 159 11.00 15.68 -8.39
N PRO A 160 9.96 16.22 -7.73
CA PRO A 160 9.33 17.46 -8.17
C PRO A 160 10.32 18.64 -8.08
N ALA A 161 10.15 19.60 -8.98
CA ALA A 161 10.98 20.81 -9.08
C ALA A 161 10.77 21.78 -7.90
#